data_AF-A0A7L4JGY0-F1
#
_entry.id   AF-A0A7L4JGY0-F1
#
_cell.length_a   1.000
_cell.length_b   1.000
_cell.length_c   1.000
_cell.angle_alpha   90.00
_cell.angle_beta   90.00
_cell.angle_gamma   90.00
#
_symmetry.space_group_name_H-M   'P 1'
#
loop_
_entity.id
_entity.type
_entity.pdbx_description
1 polymer ?
#
loop_
_entity_poly.entity_id
_entity_poly.type
_entity_poly.pdbx_seq_one_letter_code
_entity_poly.pdbx_strand_id
1 'polypeptide(L)'
;GVSAALVFQQEVQAPSTPLRVVFDGDAVLFSDETDQIFQEQGLEGAVQYERAMEAIPIGEGPLKAFAMHLGKMRKKFGQERSPIRTYLVTARSGRDMGIRAIKTLREWGLPIDEAFFMDGAPKGPILAQIQPHIFFDDGLHNIQGAQNVGVPSAWVP
;
A
#
# COMPACT_ATOMS: atom_id res chain seq x y z
N GLY A 1 13.95 -11.32 16.62
CA GLY A 1 12.83 -10.70 15.89
C GLY A 1 12.54 -11.52 14.65
N VAL A 2 11.30 -11.48 14.15
CA VAL A 2 10.91 -12.07 12.86
C VAL A 2 11.04 -10.98 11.79
N SER A 3 11.55 -11.33 10.61
CA SER A 3 11.69 -10.38 9.49
C SER A 3 10.31 -9.96 8.97
N ALA A 4 10.08 -8.67 8.77
CA ALA A 4 8.83 -8.15 8.23
C ALA A 4 8.76 -8.13 6.69
N ALA A 5 9.92 -8.17 6.01
CA ALA A 5 9.98 -8.26 4.55
C ALA A 5 11.35 -8.76 4.05
N LEU A 6 11.38 -9.31 2.83
CA LEU A 6 12.59 -9.65 2.06
C LEU A 6 12.78 -8.63 0.93
N VAL A 7 13.92 -7.94 0.91
CA VAL A 7 14.21 -6.88 -0.08
C VAL A 7 14.92 -7.45 -1.31
N PHE A 8 14.40 -7.12 -2.48
CA PHE A 8 14.99 -7.42 -3.78
C PHE A 8 15.56 -6.14 -4.40
N GLN A 9 16.88 -6.01 -4.36
CA GLN A 9 17.58 -4.82 -4.83
C GLN A 9 17.72 -4.85 -6.36
N GLN A 10 17.43 -3.71 -6.98
CA GLN A 10 17.71 -3.42 -8.38
C GLN A 10 18.49 -2.09 -8.49
N GLU A 11 19.05 -1.80 -9.66
CA GLU A 11 19.60 -0.46 -9.92
C GLU A 11 18.49 0.59 -9.75
N VAL A 12 18.66 1.50 -8.80
CA VAL A 12 17.64 2.48 -8.45
C VAL A 12 17.55 3.51 -9.57
N GLN A 13 16.47 3.43 -10.36
CA GLN A 13 16.14 4.44 -11.38
C GLN A 13 15.29 5.60 -10.83
N ALA A 14 15.07 5.63 -9.51
CA ALA A 14 14.27 6.65 -8.86
C ALA A 14 14.96 8.03 -8.86
N PRO A 15 14.20 9.13 -8.94
CA PRO A 15 14.75 10.48 -8.80
C PRO A 15 15.42 10.70 -7.45
N SER A 16 16.39 11.60 -7.37
CA SER A 16 17.10 11.91 -6.11
C SER A 16 16.21 12.48 -5.00
N THR A 17 15.09 13.12 -5.35
CA THR A 17 14.07 13.63 -4.43
C THR A 17 12.73 13.77 -5.15
N PRO A 18 11.58 13.57 -4.48
CA PRO A 18 11.42 13.09 -3.09
C PRO A 18 11.64 11.57 -2.94
N LEU A 19 11.87 11.10 -1.71
CA LEU A 19 11.78 9.68 -1.37
C LEU A 19 10.36 9.20 -1.66
N ARG A 20 10.20 8.18 -2.50
CA ARG A 20 8.90 7.62 -2.91
C ARG A 20 8.75 6.23 -2.34
N VAL A 21 7.77 6.03 -1.46
CA VAL A 21 7.47 4.75 -0.82
C VAL A 21 6.09 4.28 -1.28
N VAL A 22 6.01 3.12 -1.90
CA VAL A 22 4.74 2.53 -2.34
C VAL A 22 4.40 1.33 -1.46
N PHE A 23 3.15 1.24 -1.05
CA PHE A 23 2.61 0.12 -0.30
C PHE A 23 1.45 -0.53 -1.05
N ASP A 24 1.36 -1.86 -1.00
CA ASP A 24 0.06 -2.52 -1.06
C ASP A 24 -0.76 -2.25 0.21
N GLY A 25 -2.06 -2.46 0.11
CA GLY A 25 -3.02 -2.35 1.20
C GLY A 25 -3.04 -3.61 2.06
N ASP A 26 -3.87 -4.56 1.67
CA ASP A 26 -4.17 -5.77 2.44
C ASP A 26 -2.91 -6.65 2.61
N ALA A 27 -2.80 -7.36 3.73
CA ALA A 27 -1.64 -8.12 4.18
C ALA A 27 -0.29 -7.36 4.31
N VAL A 28 -0.24 -6.08 3.94
CA VAL A 28 0.95 -5.21 4.06
C VAL A 28 0.72 -4.10 5.09
N LEU A 29 -0.19 -3.18 4.81
CA LEU A 29 -0.60 -2.12 5.72
C LEU A 29 -1.79 -2.55 6.59
N PHE A 30 -2.71 -3.30 6.02
CA PHE A 30 -3.96 -3.72 6.64
C PHE A 30 -3.98 -5.23 6.91
N SER A 31 -4.88 -5.67 7.78
CA SER A 31 -5.27 -7.07 7.87
C SER A 31 -5.92 -7.55 6.57
N ASP A 32 -6.01 -8.87 6.39
CA ASP A 32 -6.66 -9.56 5.28
C ASP A 32 -8.17 -9.81 5.54
N GLU A 33 -8.79 -9.07 6.47
CA GLU A 33 -10.16 -9.34 6.95
C GLU A 33 -11.21 -9.28 5.82
N THR A 34 -11.04 -8.36 4.88
CA THR A 34 -11.96 -8.23 3.74
C THR A 34 -11.78 -9.36 2.74
N ASP A 35 -10.55 -9.85 2.56
CA ASP A 35 -10.25 -10.96 1.67
C ASP A 35 -10.84 -12.26 2.21
N GLN A 36 -10.81 -12.46 3.54
CA GLN A 36 -11.49 -13.61 4.17
C GLN A 36 -13.00 -13.60 3.87
N ILE A 37 -13.66 -12.44 4.01
CA ILE A 37 -15.09 -12.31 3.65
C ILE A 37 -15.31 -12.54 2.16
N PHE A 38 -14.40 -12.09 1.28
CA PHE A 38 -14.47 -12.34 -0.15
C PHE A 38 -14.40 -13.85 -0.48
N GLN A 39 -13.50 -14.59 0.17
CA GLN A 39 -13.40 -16.04 -0.04
C GLN A 39 -14.65 -16.79 0.43
N GLU A 40 -15.30 -16.33 1.50
CA GLU A 40 -16.50 -16.97 2.06
C GLU A 40 -17.79 -16.58 1.35
N GLN A 41 -17.94 -15.31 0.97
CA GLN A 41 -19.22 -14.70 0.56
C GLN A 41 -19.16 -14.03 -0.82
N GLY A 42 -18.01 -14.09 -1.50
CA GLY A 42 -17.79 -13.47 -2.80
C GLY A 42 -17.75 -11.94 -2.75
N LEU A 43 -17.73 -11.34 -3.94
CA LEU A 43 -17.59 -9.88 -4.10
C LEU A 43 -18.69 -9.09 -3.40
N GLU A 44 -19.94 -9.53 -3.50
CA GLU A 44 -21.06 -8.80 -2.90
C GLU A 44 -20.97 -8.76 -1.36
N GLY A 45 -20.61 -9.89 -0.74
CA GLY A 45 -20.40 -9.96 0.70
C GLY A 45 -19.25 -9.05 1.16
N ALA A 46 -18.13 -9.06 0.44
CA ALA A 46 -16.99 -8.18 0.73
C ALA A 46 -17.36 -6.68 0.62
N VAL A 47 -18.12 -6.29 -0.41
CA VAL A 47 -18.60 -4.90 -0.57
C VAL A 47 -19.56 -4.50 0.55
N GLN A 48 -20.48 -5.38 0.93
CA GLN A 48 -21.40 -5.11 2.05
C GLN A 48 -20.65 -4.97 3.38
N TYR A 49 -19.66 -5.84 3.63
CA TYR A 49 -18.80 -5.77 4.80
C TYR A 49 -18.02 -4.45 4.85
N GLU A 50 -17.40 -4.03 3.75
CA GLU A 50 -16.68 -2.76 3.67
C GLU A 50 -17.56 -1.55 3.95
N ARG A 51 -18.79 -1.54 3.42
CA ARG A 51 -19.76 -0.47 3.68
C ARG A 51 -20.21 -0.46 5.15
N ALA A 52 -20.47 -1.62 5.73
CA ALA A 52 -20.87 -1.74 7.13
C ALA A 52 -19.75 -1.29 8.08
N MET A 53 -18.50 -1.55 7.71
CA MET A 53 -17.31 -1.26 8.51
C MET A 53 -16.65 0.08 8.15
N GLU A 54 -17.24 0.91 7.27
CA GLU A 54 -16.59 2.12 6.71
C GLU A 54 -16.11 3.13 7.77
N ALA A 55 -16.75 3.15 8.94
CA ALA A 55 -16.40 4.02 10.07
C ALA A 55 -15.41 3.40 11.07
N ILE A 56 -15.07 2.12 10.89
CA ILE A 56 -14.17 1.36 11.75
C ILE A 56 -12.85 1.17 11.00
N PRO A 57 -11.69 1.52 11.57
CA PRO A 57 -10.39 1.27 10.94
C PRO A 57 -10.22 -0.20 10.54
N ILE A 58 -9.55 -0.46 9.43
CA ILE A 58 -9.14 -1.82 9.05
C ILE A 58 -8.10 -2.32 10.07
N GLY A 59 -8.09 -3.62 10.35
CA GLY A 59 -7.06 -4.24 11.19
C GLY A 59 -5.64 -3.97 10.70
N GLU A 60 -4.66 -4.23 11.56
CA GLU A 60 -3.27 -3.86 11.34
C GLU A 60 -2.50 -4.92 10.54
N GLY A 61 -1.85 -4.51 9.45
CA GLY A 61 -0.85 -5.32 8.75
C GLY A 61 0.55 -5.16 9.34
N PRO A 62 1.51 -6.01 8.92
CA PRO A 62 2.87 -6.07 9.47
C PRO A 62 3.65 -4.76 9.31
N LEU A 63 3.35 -3.95 8.29
CA LEU A 63 4.05 -2.67 8.04
C LEU A 63 3.36 -1.44 8.62
N LYS A 64 2.26 -1.58 9.38
CA LYS A 64 1.59 -0.43 10.02
C LYS A 64 2.56 0.43 10.82
N ALA A 65 3.37 -0.19 11.69
CA ALA A 65 4.30 0.56 12.54
C ALA A 65 5.29 1.38 11.71
N PHE A 66 5.82 0.82 10.61
CA PHE A 66 6.72 1.53 9.69
C PHE A 66 5.99 2.69 8.99
N ALA A 67 4.79 2.45 8.47
CA ALA A 67 3.91 3.46 7.89
C ALA A 67 3.65 4.64 8.84
N MET A 68 3.35 4.38 10.12
CA MET A 68 3.15 5.42 11.12
C MET A 68 4.43 6.22 11.41
N HIS A 69 5.62 5.59 11.36
CA HIS A 69 6.88 6.31 11.48
C HIS A 69 7.13 7.24 10.29
N LEU A 70 6.83 6.79 9.06
CA LEU A 70 6.84 7.66 7.89
C LEU A 70 5.89 8.85 8.07
N GLY A 71 4.65 8.61 8.49
CA GLY A 71 3.67 9.67 8.75
C GLY A 71 4.16 10.70 9.79
N LYS A 72 4.75 10.23 10.89
CA LYS A 72 5.37 11.10 11.92
C LYS A 72 6.52 11.93 11.36
N MET A 73 7.38 11.36 10.51
CA MET A 73 8.46 12.08 9.86
C MET A 73 7.92 13.13 8.89
N ARG A 74 6.94 12.77 8.05
CA ARG A 74 6.30 13.69 7.09
C ARG A 74 5.72 14.93 7.78
N LYS A 75 5.06 14.75 8.93
CA LYS A 75 4.50 15.85 9.73
C LYS A 75 5.54 16.91 10.13
N LYS A 76 6.82 16.56 10.23
CA LYS A 76 7.89 17.52 10.58
C LYS A 76 8.26 18.48 9.44
N PHE A 77 7.96 18.12 8.18
CA PHE A 77 8.32 18.90 7.00
C PHE A 77 7.14 19.70 6.40
N GLY A 78 5.93 19.53 6.95
CA GLY A 78 4.68 20.01 6.35
C GLY A 78 4.22 19.15 5.16
N GLN A 79 2.94 19.25 4.79
CA GLN A 79 2.38 18.40 3.73
C GLN A 79 2.96 18.72 2.34
N GLU A 80 3.09 20.00 1.96
CA GLU A 80 3.47 20.40 0.60
C GLU A 80 4.97 20.25 0.29
N ARG A 81 5.83 20.31 1.32
CA ARG A 81 7.30 20.30 1.17
C ARG A 81 7.96 19.04 1.73
N SER A 82 7.16 18.00 1.97
CA SER A 82 7.68 16.76 2.52
C SER A 82 8.68 16.12 1.54
N PRO A 83 9.91 15.79 1.96
CA PRO A 83 10.86 15.05 1.13
C PRO A 83 10.46 13.57 0.99
N ILE A 84 9.31 13.17 1.52
CA ILE A 84 8.77 11.81 1.49
C ILE A 84 7.37 11.89 0.86
N ARG A 85 7.17 11.12 -0.21
CA ARG A 85 5.89 10.84 -0.83
C ARG A 85 5.52 9.38 -0.61
N THR A 86 4.29 9.15 -0.21
CA THR A 86 3.75 7.82 0.09
C THR A 86 2.56 7.53 -0.79
N TYR A 87 2.57 6.34 -1.38
CA TYR A 87 1.60 5.89 -2.36
C TYR A 87 0.93 4.62 -1.88
N LEU A 88 -0.36 4.49 -2.18
CA LEU A 88 -1.10 3.23 -2.03
C LEU A 88 -1.34 2.66 -3.43
N VAL A 89 -0.88 1.44 -3.71
CA VAL A 89 -1.16 0.73 -4.97
C VAL A 89 -1.75 -0.63 -4.61
N THR A 90 -3.07 -0.75 -4.70
CA THR A 90 -3.81 -1.87 -4.12
C THR A 90 -4.75 -2.53 -5.12
N ALA A 91 -4.97 -3.84 -4.98
CA ALA A 91 -5.93 -4.58 -5.79
C ALA A 91 -7.39 -4.23 -5.48
N ARG A 92 -7.66 -3.59 -4.33
CA ARG A 92 -9.00 -3.17 -3.90
C ARG A 92 -9.69 -2.31 -4.94
N SER A 93 -11.02 -2.41 -4.99
CA SER A 93 -11.83 -1.54 -5.84
C SER A 93 -11.97 -0.14 -5.26
N GLY A 94 -11.66 0.87 -6.07
CA GLY A 94 -11.76 2.27 -5.65
C GLY A 94 -13.20 2.73 -5.44
N ARG A 95 -14.15 2.15 -6.17
CA ARG A 95 -15.58 2.51 -6.08
C ARG A 95 -16.22 2.01 -4.81
N ASP A 96 -15.93 0.77 -4.42
CA ASP A 96 -16.69 0.06 -3.40
C ASP A 96 -15.90 -0.24 -2.12
N MET A 97 -14.55 -0.29 -2.20
CA MET A 97 -13.69 -0.81 -1.12
C MET A 97 -12.53 0.13 -0.76
N GLY A 98 -12.46 1.32 -1.36
CA GLY A 98 -11.37 2.27 -1.14
C GLY A 98 -11.56 3.24 0.02
N ILE A 99 -12.80 3.59 0.36
CA ILE A 99 -13.10 4.66 1.32
C ILE A 99 -12.56 4.33 2.72
N ARG A 100 -12.84 3.11 3.21
CA ARG A 100 -12.40 2.64 4.53
C ARG A 100 -10.87 2.60 4.64
N ALA A 101 -10.17 2.16 3.60
CA ALA A 101 -8.71 2.14 3.54
C ALA A 101 -8.12 3.56 3.69
N ILE A 102 -8.65 4.54 2.94
CA ILE A 102 -8.19 5.93 3.03
C ILE A 102 -8.49 6.54 4.39
N LYS A 103 -9.66 6.28 4.98
CA LYS A 103 -10.00 6.73 6.35
C LYS A 103 -9.05 6.15 7.39
N THR A 104 -8.77 4.85 7.30
CA THR A 104 -7.85 4.13 8.19
C THR A 104 -6.45 4.76 8.17
N LEU A 105 -5.90 5.01 6.98
CA LEU A 105 -4.57 5.61 6.84
C LEU A 105 -4.49 7.03 7.40
N ARG A 106 -5.56 7.83 7.21
CA ARG A 106 -5.66 9.17 7.80
C ARG A 106 -5.68 9.10 9.34
N GLU A 107 -6.43 8.17 9.92
CA GLU A 107 -6.49 7.97 11.36
C GLU A 107 -5.14 7.55 11.94
N TRP A 108 -4.41 6.67 11.25
CA TRP A 108 -3.05 6.29 11.62
C TRP A 108 -2.01 7.41 11.45
N GLY A 109 -2.41 8.53 10.85
CA GLY A 109 -1.54 9.68 10.62
C GLY A 109 -0.56 9.48 9.47
N LEU A 110 -0.85 8.56 8.55
CA LEU A 110 -0.16 8.38 7.28
C LEU A 110 -1.05 8.95 6.15
N PRO A 111 -0.95 10.26 5.82
CA PRO A 111 -1.57 10.75 4.61
C PRO A 111 -0.94 10.05 3.40
N ILE A 112 -1.73 9.66 2.41
CA ILE A 112 -1.25 9.15 1.13
C ILE A 112 -1.31 10.30 0.12
N ASP A 113 -0.25 10.49 -0.66
CA ASP A 113 -0.20 11.52 -1.70
C ASP A 113 -1.07 11.11 -2.89
N GLU A 114 -0.93 9.86 -3.33
CA GLU A 114 -1.69 9.29 -4.45
C GLU A 114 -2.06 7.83 -4.14
N ALA A 115 -3.31 7.46 -4.41
CA ALA A 115 -3.83 6.11 -4.24
C ALA A 115 -4.32 5.57 -5.58
N PHE A 116 -3.82 4.41 -5.97
CA PHE A 116 -4.16 3.69 -7.18
C PHE A 116 -4.89 2.41 -6.81
N PHE A 117 -6.18 2.37 -7.13
CA PHE A 117 -7.04 1.22 -6.98
C PHE A 117 -7.05 0.47 -8.30
N MET A 118 -6.46 -0.72 -8.31
CA MET A 118 -6.10 -1.42 -9.54
C MET A 118 -7.22 -2.32 -10.05
N ASP A 119 -8.22 -2.67 -9.23
CA ASP A 119 -9.29 -3.61 -9.60
C ASP A 119 -8.72 -4.91 -10.22
N GLY A 120 -7.62 -5.42 -9.66
CA GLY A 120 -6.91 -6.61 -10.14
C GLY A 120 -5.96 -6.40 -11.33
N ALA A 121 -5.85 -5.18 -11.88
CA ALA A 121 -4.88 -4.88 -12.93
C ALA A 121 -3.43 -4.99 -12.42
N PRO A 122 -2.46 -5.35 -13.29
CA PRO A 122 -1.07 -5.48 -12.89
C PRO A 122 -0.48 -4.16 -12.37
N LYS A 123 0.31 -4.23 -11.30
CA LYS A 123 0.92 -3.05 -10.65
C LYS A 123 2.15 -2.49 -11.38
N GLY A 124 2.85 -3.31 -12.17
CA GLY A 124 4.08 -2.94 -12.88
C GLY A 124 4.00 -1.63 -13.68
N PRO A 125 3.00 -1.43 -14.56
CA PRO A 125 2.88 -0.20 -15.35
C PRO A 125 2.79 1.08 -14.52
N ILE A 126 2.03 1.07 -13.42
CA ILE A 126 1.93 2.26 -12.56
C ILE A 126 3.20 2.45 -11.71
N LEU A 127 3.83 1.37 -11.25
CA LEU A 127 5.11 1.43 -10.55
C LEU A 127 6.22 2.03 -11.42
N ALA A 128 6.24 1.72 -12.72
CA ALA A 128 7.18 2.32 -13.68
C ALA A 128 6.99 3.84 -13.83
N GLN A 129 5.76 4.34 -13.69
CA GLN A 129 5.47 5.78 -13.70
C GLN A 129 5.82 6.45 -12.37
N ILE A 130 5.52 5.79 -11.25
CA ILE A 130 5.83 6.31 -9.91
C ILE A 130 7.34 6.35 -9.68
N GLN A 131 8.11 5.41 -10.25
CA GLN A 131 9.54 5.21 -9.99
C GLN A 131 9.86 5.24 -8.49
N PRO A 132 9.29 4.33 -7.69
CA PRO A 132 9.48 4.37 -6.25
C PRO A 132 10.89 3.94 -5.86
N HIS A 133 11.33 4.41 -4.70
CA HIS A 133 12.58 3.96 -4.09
C HIS A 133 12.41 2.58 -3.45
N ILE A 134 11.19 2.25 -3.04
CA ILE A 134 10.82 0.94 -2.54
C ILE A 134 9.31 0.72 -2.69
N PHE A 135 8.94 -0.50 -3.07
CA PHE A 135 7.58 -1.00 -3.15
C PHE A 135 7.40 -2.21 -2.22
N PHE A 136 6.37 -2.22 -1.38
CA PHE A 136 6.04 -3.33 -0.49
C PHE A 136 4.76 -4.05 -0.93
N ASP A 137 4.81 -5.37 -1.05
CA ASP A 137 3.68 -6.21 -1.49
C ASP A 137 3.81 -7.63 -0.90
N ASP A 138 2.70 -8.29 -0.63
CA ASP A 138 2.66 -9.68 -0.16
C ASP A 138 2.61 -10.71 -1.30
N GLY A 139 2.20 -10.29 -2.50
CA GLY A 139 2.13 -11.13 -3.69
C GLY A 139 3.45 -11.22 -4.46
N LEU A 140 4.07 -12.41 -4.50
CA LEU A 140 5.30 -12.64 -5.28
C LEU A 140 5.16 -12.27 -6.78
N HIS A 141 3.96 -12.39 -7.36
CA HIS A 141 3.71 -11.99 -8.74
C HIS A 141 3.82 -10.46 -8.94
N ASN A 142 3.41 -9.66 -7.95
CA ASN A 142 3.57 -8.21 -7.96
C ASN A 142 5.04 -7.81 -7.77
N ILE A 143 5.76 -8.53 -6.90
CA ILE A 143 7.21 -8.36 -6.73
C ILE A 143 7.95 -8.62 -8.05
N GLN A 144 7.62 -9.71 -8.75
CA GLN A 144 8.19 -9.99 -10.06
C GLN A 144 7.79 -8.93 -11.10
N GLY A 145 6.54 -8.46 -11.07
CA GLY A 145 6.06 -7.37 -11.92
C GLY A 145 6.84 -6.06 -11.72
N ALA A 146 7.16 -5.72 -10.47
CA ALA A 146 8.00 -4.58 -10.11
C ALA A 146 9.45 -4.76 -10.60
N GLN A 147 10.01 -5.95 -10.41
CA GLN A 147 11.36 -6.26 -10.87
C GLN A 147 11.50 -6.15 -12.40
N ASN A 148 10.48 -6.57 -13.15
CA ASN A 148 10.50 -6.48 -14.61
C ASN A 148 10.56 -5.05 -15.14
N VAL A 149 10.19 -4.06 -14.31
CA VAL A 149 10.19 -2.63 -14.67
C VAL A 149 11.26 -1.82 -13.93
N GLY A 150 12.26 -2.48 -13.32
CA GLY A 150 13.38 -1.77 -12.70
C GLY A 150 13.08 -1.21 -11.30
N VAL A 151 12.02 -1.69 -10.63
CA VAL A 151 11.56 -1.12 -9.36
C VAL A 151 12.07 -1.95 -8.17
N PRO A 152 12.82 -1.33 -7.22
CA PRO A 152 13.17 -1.98 -5.96
C PRO A 152 11.92 -2.35 -5.17
N SER A 153 11.85 -3.60 -4.72
CA SER A 153 10.65 -4.16 -4.09
C SER A 153 10.99 -5.01 -2.88
N ALA A 154 10.08 -5.11 -1.93
CA ALA A 154 10.21 -5.90 -0.72
C ALA A 154 8.96 -6.77 -0.54
N TRP A 155 9.17 -8.08 -0.50
CA TRP A 155 8.11 -9.06 -0.30
C TRP A 155 7.77 -9.17 1.19
N VAL A 156 6.50 -9.01 1.54
CA VAL A 156 5.96 -9.16 2.89
C VAL A 156 5.38 -10.58 3.02
N PRO A 157 5.94 -11.46 3.87
CA PRO A 157 5.51 -12.85 3.98
C PRO A 157 4.28 -13.05 4.86
#